data_AF-A0A960JQW3-F1
#
_entry.id   AF-A0A960JQW3-F1
#
_cell.length_a   1.000
_cell.length_b   1.000
_cell.length_c   1.000
_cell.angle_alpha   90.00
_cell.angle_beta   90.00
_cell.angle_gamma   90.00
#
_symmetry.space_group_name_H-M   'P 1'
#
loop_
_entity.id
_entity.type
_entity.pdbx_description
1 polymer ?
#
loop_
_entity_poly.entity_id
_entity_poly.type
_entity_poly.pdbx_seq_one_letter_code
_entity_poly.pdbx_strand_id
1 'polypeptide(L)'
;MAGRSTSVGLVALAALWGLAFVNGVYGQPNTRIEASEWIAEHVPRGSVLSSQHWDDSLPLPVSGVDRSAYPVEQLDLVGTDDEAKVQRLARQLGGIDYVVESSPRLWDSVTRIPGRFPSTIAFFDGLESGALGFSRVATFDAAPRLGPITWDDASAEEAFSVYDHPEVRIWKRTRRVPSGVILSVLNPAAASTALDIVPADAHANGLMLTEAERAALAEGPTYDQAFDRGSPMAHLFAWFLVLELIGVAAFVLCERLFADLPDAGLGLSKTLGLGASAFALFVLNTHLDVAVTRGLVVGVMAALMTAAATVGWRRRRSLRALCAGRWRILLLVEGITIAAFAAIVVLRAANPDLWHPDY
;
A
#
# COMPACT_ATOMS: atom_id res chain seq x y z
N MET A 1 2.81 -17.31 31.75
CA MET A 1 2.79 -18.33 30.68
C MET A 1 2.06 -17.81 29.43
N ALA A 2 0.79 -17.43 29.48
CA ALA A 2 0.05 -16.95 28.30
C ALA A 2 0.69 -15.76 27.53
N GLY A 3 1.21 -14.74 28.23
CA GLY A 3 1.80 -13.56 27.55
C GLY A 3 3.12 -13.83 26.83
N ARG A 4 3.95 -14.75 27.35
CA ARG A 4 5.16 -15.21 26.66
C ARG A 4 4.81 -15.94 25.36
N SER A 5 3.77 -16.77 25.37
CA SER A 5 3.34 -17.51 24.18
C SER A 5 2.84 -16.57 23.06
N THR A 6 2.11 -15.50 23.40
CA THR A 6 1.63 -14.53 22.40
C THR A 6 2.78 -13.70 21.81
N SER A 7 3.68 -13.18 22.64
CA SER A 7 4.83 -12.41 22.16
C SER A 7 5.79 -13.26 21.32
N VAL A 8 6.03 -14.51 21.73
CA VAL A 8 6.79 -15.48 20.93
C VAL A 8 6.07 -15.76 19.61
N GLY A 9 4.74 -15.90 19.61
CA GLY A 9 3.95 -16.10 18.39
C GLY A 9 4.06 -14.94 17.40
N LEU A 10 3.98 -13.70 17.88
CA LEU A 10 4.12 -12.51 17.03
C LEU A 10 5.53 -12.39 16.46
N VAL A 11 6.56 -12.58 17.28
CA VAL A 11 7.96 -12.58 16.83
C VAL A 11 8.20 -13.71 15.83
N ALA A 12 7.67 -14.90 16.09
CA ALA A 12 7.78 -16.03 15.17
C ALA A 12 7.08 -15.76 13.84
N LEU A 13 5.90 -15.12 13.84
CA LEU A 13 5.19 -14.74 12.60
C LEU A 13 5.97 -13.69 11.81
N ALA A 14 6.47 -12.65 12.48
CA ALA A 14 7.29 -11.62 11.84
C ALA A 14 8.59 -12.21 11.27
N ALA A 15 9.24 -13.10 12.03
CA ALA A 15 10.42 -13.83 11.58
C ALA A 15 10.11 -14.78 10.41
N LEU A 16 8.98 -15.50 10.45
CA LEU A 16 8.52 -16.36 9.36
C LEU A 16 8.35 -15.55 8.07
N TRP A 17 7.68 -14.41 8.16
CA TRP A 17 7.46 -13.51 7.03
C TRP A 17 8.78 -12.94 6.49
N GLY A 18 9.65 -12.44 7.38
CA GLY A 18 10.96 -11.93 7.00
C GLY A 18 11.84 -13.00 6.34
N LEU A 19 11.84 -14.23 6.87
CA LEU A 19 12.56 -15.36 6.27
C LEU A 19 12.00 -15.74 4.90
N ALA A 20 10.67 -15.70 4.73
CA ALA A 20 10.05 -15.97 3.44
C ALA A 20 10.46 -14.95 2.37
N PHE A 21 10.55 -13.67 2.73
CA PHE A 21 11.03 -12.59 1.85
C PHE A 21 12.51 -12.74 1.52
N VAL A 22 13.35 -12.93 2.54
CA VAL A 22 14.80 -13.09 2.33
C VAL A 22 15.09 -14.30 1.44
N ASN A 23 14.35 -15.39 1.57
CA ASN A 23 14.59 -16.59 0.77
C ASN A 23 13.93 -16.56 -0.62
N GLY A 24 12.74 -15.95 -0.75
CA GLY A 24 11.97 -15.92 -2.01
C GLY A 24 12.21 -14.73 -2.91
N VAL A 25 12.37 -13.55 -2.31
CA VAL A 25 12.51 -12.27 -3.00
C VAL A 25 13.99 -11.90 -3.09
N TYR A 26 14.61 -11.55 -1.95
CA TYR A 26 15.96 -10.98 -1.94
C TYR A 26 17.08 -12.01 -2.09
N GLY A 27 16.77 -13.29 -1.92
CA GLY A 27 17.70 -14.41 -2.05
C GLY A 27 17.79 -14.95 -3.48
N GLN A 28 16.91 -14.48 -4.37
CA GLN A 28 16.92 -14.76 -5.80
C GLN A 28 17.39 -13.51 -6.57
N PRO A 29 17.93 -13.66 -7.79
CA PRO A 29 18.08 -12.53 -8.68
C PRO A 29 16.73 -11.83 -8.90
N ASN A 30 16.75 -10.51 -9.07
CA ASN A 30 15.53 -9.76 -9.37
C ASN A 30 14.93 -10.27 -10.69
N THR A 31 13.60 -10.39 -10.74
CA THR A 31 12.84 -10.94 -11.89
C THR A 31 13.16 -10.24 -13.22
N ARG A 32 13.43 -8.92 -13.22
CA ARG A 32 13.85 -8.19 -14.43
C ARG A 32 15.27 -8.53 -14.87
N ILE A 33 16.16 -8.87 -13.94
CA ILE A 33 17.50 -9.38 -14.25
C ILE A 33 17.38 -10.77 -14.89
N GLU A 34 16.64 -11.69 -14.27
CA GLU A 34 16.42 -13.04 -14.82
C GLU A 34 15.79 -12.99 -16.21
N ALA A 35 14.78 -12.13 -16.40
CA ALA A 35 14.16 -11.91 -17.70
C ALA A 35 15.15 -11.36 -18.74
N SER A 36 16.08 -10.49 -18.33
CA SER A 36 17.08 -9.91 -19.23
C SER A 36 18.11 -10.95 -19.69
N GLU A 37 18.56 -11.81 -18.77
CA GLU A 37 19.44 -12.93 -19.08
C GLU A 37 18.73 -13.95 -19.98
N TRP A 38 17.47 -14.26 -19.68
CA TRP A 38 16.65 -15.13 -20.51
C TRP A 38 16.45 -14.58 -21.93
N ILE A 39 16.20 -13.27 -22.07
CA ILE A 39 16.10 -12.60 -23.38
C ILE A 39 17.41 -12.79 -24.16
N ALA A 40 18.56 -12.56 -23.53
CA ALA A 40 19.86 -12.70 -24.18
C ALA A 40 20.14 -14.14 -24.68
N GLU A 41 19.66 -15.15 -23.96
CA GLU A 41 19.83 -16.56 -24.31
C GLU A 41 18.81 -17.06 -25.35
N HIS A 42 17.56 -16.62 -25.27
CA HIS A 42 16.44 -17.24 -26.01
C HIS A 42 15.86 -16.39 -27.14
N VAL A 43 16.06 -15.07 -27.11
CA VAL A 43 15.51 -14.16 -28.12
C VAL A 43 16.55 -13.88 -29.21
N PRO A 44 16.24 -14.17 -30.49
CA PRO A 44 17.15 -13.90 -31.59
C PRO A 44 17.57 -12.43 -31.62
N ARG A 45 18.88 -12.20 -31.81
CA ARG A 45 19.40 -10.85 -32.02
C ARG A 45 18.72 -10.20 -33.23
N GLY A 46 18.36 -8.93 -33.10
CA GLY A 46 17.60 -8.17 -34.09
C GLY A 46 16.08 -8.28 -33.99
N SER A 47 15.55 -9.14 -33.10
CA SER A 47 14.11 -9.17 -32.81
C SER A 47 13.65 -7.87 -32.13
N VAL A 48 12.50 -7.35 -32.56
CA VAL A 48 11.91 -6.13 -32.00
C VAL A 48 11.15 -6.47 -30.72
N LEU A 49 11.55 -5.87 -29.60
CA LEU A 49 10.88 -6.01 -28.30
C LEU A 49 9.97 -4.81 -28.05
N SER A 50 8.82 -5.01 -27.40
CA SER A 50 8.09 -3.88 -26.83
C SER A 50 8.69 -3.44 -25.51
N SER A 51 8.46 -2.19 -25.14
CA SER A 51 8.59 -1.71 -23.76
C SER A 51 7.45 -0.77 -23.44
N GLN A 52 7.03 -0.69 -22.17
CA GLN A 52 5.99 0.25 -21.78
C GLN A 52 6.55 1.64 -21.48
N HIS A 53 5.81 2.67 -21.87
CA HIS A 53 6.02 4.03 -21.40
C HIS A 53 5.76 4.06 -19.88
N TRP A 54 6.68 4.64 -19.09
CA TRP A 54 6.69 4.62 -17.61
C TRP A 54 7.00 3.28 -16.92
N ASP A 55 7.58 2.31 -17.62
CA ASP A 55 8.13 1.10 -16.98
C ASP A 55 9.56 0.80 -17.47
N ASP A 56 10.20 -0.18 -16.83
CA ASP A 56 11.56 -0.59 -17.18
C ASP A 56 11.59 -1.31 -18.53
N SER A 57 12.38 -0.78 -19.47
CA SER A 57 12.65 -1.45 -20.75
C SER A 57 13.65 -2.59 -20.55
N LEU A 58 13.28 -3.79 -21.00
CA LEU A 58 14.12 -4.98 -20.95
C LEU A 58 14.71 -5.29 -22.34
N PRO A 59 15.94 -5.83 -22.40
CA PRO A 59 16.77 -6.27 -21.27
C PRO A 59 17.47 -5.11 -20.52
N LEU A 60 17.76 -5.32 -19.23
CA LEU A 60 18.56 -4.44 -18.37
C LEU A 60 20.06 -4.53 -18.70
N PRO A 61 20.88 -3.51 -18.32
CA PRO A 61 22.32 -3.50 -18.58
C PRO A 61 23.07 -4.37 -17.55
N VAL A 62 22.84 -5.68 -17.58
CA VAL A 62 23.51 -6.67 -16.73
C VAL A 62 24.65 -7.37 -17.47
N SER A 63 25.58 -7.96 -16.73
CA SER A 63 26.79 -8.57 -17.31
C SER A 63 26.44 -9.69 -18.30
N GLY A 64 27.03 -9.67 -19.49
CA GLY A 64 26.75 -10.66 -20.53
C GLY A 64 25.52 -10.36 -21.41
N VAL A 65 24.76 -9.31 -21.10
CA VAL A 65 23.56 -8.93 -21.88
C VAL A 65 23.82 -7.69 -22.73
N ASP A 66 23.85 -7.87 -24.04
CA ASP A 66 23.97 -6.77 -25.01
C ASP A 66 22.61 -6.24 -25.43
N ARG A 67 22.16 -5.16 -24.77
CA ARG A 67 20.87 -4.51 -25.07
C ARG A 67 20.78 -3.95 -26.48
N SER A 68 21.90 -3.56 -27.08
CA SER A 68 21.91 -2.97 -28.43
C SER A 68 21.54 -3.98 -29.51
N ALA A 69 21.54 -5.27 -29.16
CA ALA A 69 21.10 -6.35 -30.02
C ALA A 69 19.61 -6.34 -30.32
N TYR A 70 18.80 -5.61 -29.54
CA TYR A 70 17.35 -5.66 -29.59
C TYR A 70 16.78 -4.25 -29.84
N PRO A 71 16.25 -3.97 -31.04
CA PRO A 71 15.45 -2.78 -31.25
C PRO A 71 14.23 -2.79 -30.32
N VAL A 72 13.94 -1.64 -29.71
CA VAL A 72 12.81 -1.49 -28.79
C VAL A 72 11.75 -0.57 -29.40
N GLU A 73 10.53 -1.06 -29.45
CA GLU A 73 9.33 -0.29 -29.79
C GLU A 73 8.59 0.08 -28.51
N GLN A 74 8.57 1.38 -28.15
CA GLN A 74 7.86 1.82 -26.96
C GLN A 74 6.35 1.91 -27.22
N LEU A 75 5.57 1.25 -26.37
CA LEU A 75 4.12 1.32 -26.34
C LEU A 75 3.68 2.36 -25.29
N ASP A 76 2.79 3.26 -25.68
CA ASP A 76 2.10 4.14 -24.74
C ASP A 76 0.73 3.55 -24.44
N LEU A 77 0.67 2.76 -23.37
CA LEU A 77 -0.57 2.16 -22.87
C LEU A 77 -1.15 2.92 -21.67
N VAL A 78 -0.42 3.89 -21.09
CA VAL A 78 -0.81 4.68 -19.92
C VAL A 78 -1.77 5.82 -20.30
N GLY A 79 -1.63 6.40 -21.49
CA GLY A 79 -2.56 7.42 -21.99
C GLY A 79 -3.99 6.90 -22.09
N THR A 80 -4.97 7.78 -21.94
CA THR A 80 -6.39 7.44 -22.16
C THR A 80 -6.57 6.78 -23.52
N ASP A 81 -7.44 5.76 -23.61
CA ASP A 81 -7.73 5.15 -24.90
C ASP A 81 -8.43 6.13 -25.83
N ASP A 82 -7.93 6.24 -27.05
CA ASP A 82 -8.59 6.95 -28.13
C ASP A 82 -8.37 6.18 -29.44
N GLU A 83 -9.11 6.55 -30.49
CA GLU A 83 -8.99 5.87 -31.77
C GLU A 83 -7.57 5.98 -32.35
N ALA A 84 -6.89 7.11 -32.14
CA ALA A 84 -5.54 7.33 -32.65
C ALA A 84 -4.51 6.42 -31.96
N LYS A 85 -4.62 6.21 -30.65
CA LYS A 85 -3.82 5.28 -29.84
C LYS A 85 -4.03 3.86 -30.32
N VAL A 86 -5.28 3.44 -30.50
CA VAL A 86 -5.58 2.09 -31.01
C VAL A 86 -4.99 1.88 -32.41
N GLN A 87 -5.12 2.86 -33.31
CA GLN A 87 -4.52 2.79 -34.63
C GLN A 87 -2.99 2.76 -34.59
N ARG A 88 -2.35 3.53 -33.68
CA ARG A 88 -0.89 3.46 -33.45
C ARG A 88 -0.49 2.08 -32.96
N LEU A 89 -1.15 1.57 -31.92
CA LEU A 89 -0.87 0.26 -31.33
C LEU A 89 -0.99 -0.86 -32.36
N ALA A 90 -2.04 -0.85 -33.19
CA ALA A 90 -2.22 -1.83 -34.26
C ALA A 90 -1.11 -1.80 -35.32
N ARG A 91 -0.54 -0.62 -35.61
CA ARG A 91 0.62 -0.49 -36.51
C ARG A 91 1.90 -1.01 -35.83
N GLN A 92 2.15 -0.62 -34.58
CA GLN A 92 3.34 -1.03 -33.82
C GLN A 92 3.39 -2.55 -33.62
N LEU A 93 2.26 -3.18 -33.29
CA LEU A 93 2.17 -4.64 -33.15
C LEU A 93 2.49 -5.40 -34.44
N GLY A 94 2.35 -4.76 -35.60
CA GLY A 94 2.81 -5.31 -36.87
C GLY A 94 4.33 -5.51 -36.92
N GLY A 95 5.11 -4.71 -36.20
CA GLY A 95 6.57 -4.73 -36.13
C GLY A 95 7.15 -5.48 -34.92
N ILE A 96 6.41 -5.63 -33.83
CA ILE A 96 6.90 -6.21 -32.56
C ILE A 96 6.96 -7.74 -32.57
N ASP A 97 8.14 -8.33 -32.40
CA ASP A 97 8.34 -9.79 -32.34
C ASP A 97 8.06 -10.37 -30.96
N TYR A 98 8.36 -9.60 -29.92
CA TYR A 98 8.11 -9.99 -28.53
C TYR A 98 7.46 -8.84 -27.77
N VAL A 99 6.32 -9.11 -27.15
CA VAL A 99 5.74 -8.20 -26.17
C VAL A 99 6.35 -8.51 -24.81
N VAL A 100 6.92 -7.50 -24.17
CA VAL A 100 7.56 -7.62 -22.85
C VAL A 100 6.87 -6.66 -21.89
N GLU A 101 6.28 -7.21 -20.84
CA GLU A 101 5.74 -6.46 -19.72
C GLU A 101 6.61 -6.73 -18.48
N SER A 102 7.26 -5.68 -17.97
CA SER A 102 8.28 -5.79 -16.92
C SER A 102 7.74 -5.60 -15.50
N SER A 103 6.44 -5.32 -15.35
CA SER A 103 5.74 -5.29 -14.05
C SER A 103 4.22 -5.24 -14.20
N PRO A 104 3.46 -5.62 -13.16
CA PRO A 104 2.00 -5.54 -13.16
C PRO A 104 1.40 -4.14 -13.20
N ARG A 105 2.24 -3.10 -13.17
CA ARG A 105 1.84 -1.69 -13.07
C ARG A 105 0.72 -1.31 -14.02
N LEU A 106 0.78 -1.74 -15.28
CA LEU A 106 -0.27 -1.43 -16.26
C LEU A 106 -1.42 -2.43 -16.25
N TRP A 107 -1.15 -3.72 -16.42
CA TRP A 107 -2.23 -4.70 -16.64
C TRP A 107 -3.13 -4.87 -15.40
N ASP A 108 -2.63 -4.65 -14.18
CA ASP A 108 -3.47 -4.68 -12.98
C ASP A 108 -4.26 -3.37 -12.81
N SER A 109 -3.63 -2.23 -13.08
CA SER A 109 -4.23 -0.90 -12.86
C SER A 109 -5.35 -0.57 -13.84
N VAL A 110 -5.17 -0.86 -15.13
CA VAL A 110 -6.13 -0.46 -16.19
C VAL A 110 -7.50 -1.11 -16.02
N THR A 111 -7.55 -2.31 -15.42
CA THR A 111 -8.80 -3.04 -15.16
C THR A 111 -9.68 -2.35 -14.11
N ARG A 112 -9.11 -1.49 -13.26
CA ARG A 112 -9.83 -0.76 -12.20
C ARG A 112 -10.60 0.45 -12.74
N ILE A 113 -10.27 0.92 -13.94
CA ILE A 113 -10.93 2.07 -14.61
C ILE A 113 -11.28 1.69 -16.06
N PRO A 114 -12.15 0.69 -16.28
CA PRO A 114 -12.40 0.13 -17.61
C PRO A 114 -13.03 1.14 -18.58
N GLY A 115 -13.70 2.17 -18.07
CA GLY A 115 -14.23 3.27 -18.89
C GLY A 115 -13.15 4.13 -19.54
N ARG A 116 -11.94 4.19 -18.98
CA ARG A 116 -10.80 4.95 -19.51
C ARG A 116 -9.89 4.11 -20.42
N PHE A 117 -9.85 2.80 -20.19
CA PHE A 117 -8.90 1.86 -20.82
C PHE A 117 -9.54 0.64 -21.52
N PRO A 118 -10.69 0.77 -22.22
CA PRO A 118 -11.37 -0.40 -22.80
C PRO A 118 -10.52 -1.19 -23.81
N SER A 119 -9.71 -0.49 -24.61
CA SER A 119 -8.89 -1.07 -25.68
C SER A 119 -7.55 -1.58 -25.16
N THR A 120 -7.01 -0.94 -24.12
CA THR A 120 -5.82 -1.42 -23.42
C THR A 120 -6.11 -2.69 -22.62
N ILE A 121 -7.31 -2.81 -22.02
CA ILE A 121 -7.78 -4.09 -21.45
C ILE A 121 -7.88 -5.15 -22.56
N ALA A 122 -8.51 -4.82 -23.69
CA ALA A 122 -8.62 -5.74 -24.82
C ALA A 122 -7.25 -6.13 -25.42
N PHE A 123 -6.24 -5.27 -25.32
CA PHE A 123 -4.86 -5.59 -25.68
C PHE A 123 -4.31 -6.72 -24.80
N PHE A 124 -4.38 -6.59 -23.47
CA PHE A 124 -3.89 -7.62 -22.55
C PHE A 124 -4.68 -8.92 -22.68
N ASP A 125 -6.02 -8.86 -22.77
CA ASP A 125 -6.87 -10.03 -23.03
C ASP A 125 -6.50 -10.71 -24.38
N GLY A 126 -6.16 -9.90 -25.38
CA GLY A 126 -5.73 -10.34 -26.70
C GLY A 126 -4.35 -11.01 -26.70
N LEU A 127 -3.45 -10.64 -25.79
CA LEU A 127 -2.17 -11.33 -25.57
C LEU A 127 -2.37 -12.66 -24.86
N GLU A 128 -3.18 -12.68 -23.79
CA GLU A 128 -3.48 -13.89 -23.00
C GLU A 128 -4.23 -14.95 -23.82
N SER A 129 -5.23 -14.53 -24.60
CA SER A 129 -6.00 -15.43 -25.48
C SER A 129 -5.26 -15.81 -26.76
N GLY A 130 -4.18 -15.10 -27.11
CA GLY A 130 -3.48 -15.24 -28.40
C GLY A 130 -4.23 -14.69 -29.61
N ALA A 131 -5.31 -13.93 -29.41
CA ALA A 131 -6.07 -13.26 -30.47
C ALA A 131 -5.18 -12.30 -31.29
N LEU A 132 -4.20 -11.66 -30.63
CA LEU A 132 -3.21 -10.78 -31.26
C LEU A 132 -2.06 -11.52 -31.96
N GLY A 133 -2.05 -12.87 -31.95
CA GLY A 133 -1.03 -13.69 -32.61
C GLY A 133 0.26 -13.86 -31.82
N PHE A 134 0.19 -13.61 -30.52
CA PHE A 134 1.28 -13.82 -29.56
C PHE A 134 0.96 -15.01 -28.65
N SER A 135 1.98 -15.65 -28.08
CA SER A 135 1.84 -16.66 -27.03
C SER A 135 2.84 -16.38 -25.92
N ARG A 136 2.42 -16.51 -24.65
CA ARG A 136 3.33 -16.36 -23.51
C ARG A 136 4.41 -17.45 -23.55
N VAL A 137 5.67 -17.03 -23.51
CA VAL A 137 6.85 -17.93 -23.58
C VAL A 137 7.68 -17.91 -22.31
N ALA A 138 7.56 -16.87 -21.48
CA ALA A 138 8.22 -16.81 -20.19
C ALA A 138 7.40 -15.97 -19.20
N THR A 139 7.49 -16.34 -17.93
CA THR A 139 7.01 -15.60 -16.76
C THR A 139 8.07 -15.71 -15.68
N PHE A 140 8.43 -14.59 -15.06
CA PHE A 140 9.38 -14.51 -13.95
C PHE A 140 8.66 -13.89 -12.76
N ASP A 141 8.65 -14.61 -11.64
CA ASP A 141 8.02 -14.20 -10.41
C ASP A 141 8.88 -14.63 -9.22
N ALA A 142 8.92 -13.77 -8.20
CA ALA A 142 9.72 -13.98 -6.99
C ALA A 142 8.87 -13.82 -5.72
N ALA A 143 7.70 -14.46 -5.69
CA ALA A 143 6.85 -14.48 -4.51
C ALA A 143 7.57 -14.97 -3.22
N PRO A 144 7.23 -14.42 -2.04
CA PRO A 144 7.78 -14.84 -0.75
C PRO A 144 7.65 -16.35 -0.54
N ARG A 145 8.74 -17.02 -0.15
CA ARG A 145 8.76 -18.49 -0.03
C ARG A 145 9.65 -19.00 1.09
N LEU A 146 9.20 -20.05 1.75
CA LEU A 146 9.97 -20.78 2.76
C LEU A 146 9.82 -22.29 2.54
N GLY A 147 10.87 -22.91 1.99
CA GLY A 147 10.81 -24.32 1.58
C GLY A 147 9.76 -24.52 0.47
N PRO A 148 8.81 -25.47 0.62
CA PRO A 148 7.75 -25.70 -0.36
C PRO A 148 6.56 -24.75 -0.23
N ILE A 149 6.55 -23.86 0.77
CA ILE A 149 5.45 -22.92 1.02
C ILE A 149 5.76 -21.62 0.29
N THR A 150 4.84 -21.19 -0.55
CA THR A 150 4.87 -19.89 -1.23
C THR A 150 3.63 -19.10 -0.84
N TRP A 151 3.80 -17.80 -0.61
CA TRP A 151 2.71 -16.87 -0.36
C TRP A 151 2.49 -16.03 -1.59
N ASP A 152 1.28 -16.09 -2.14
CA ASP A 152 0.85 -15.19 -3.21
C ASP A 152 0.56 -13.81 -2.63
N ASP A 153 1.40 -12.83 -2.97
CA ASP A 153 1.26 -11.43 -2.61
C ASP A 153 0.91 -10.54 -3.81
N ALA A 154 0.50 -11.13 -4.94
CA ALA A 154 0.16 -10.38 -6.14
C ALA A 154 -1.05 -9.46 -5.96
N SER A 155 -1.94 -9.76 -5.00
CA SER A 155 -3.08 -8.91 -4.65
C SER A 155 -2.76 -7.82 -3.62
N ALA A 156 -1.50 -7.68 -3.20
CA ALA A 156 -1.09 -6.61 -2.30
C ALA A 156 -1.20 -5.23 -2.98
N GLU A 157 -1.00 -4.16 -2.20
CA GLU A 157 -0.87 -2.83 -2.78
C GLU A 157 0.37 -2.79 -3.71
N GLU A 158 0.27 -2.06 -4.84
CA GLU A 158 1.24 -2.09 -5.94
C GLU A 158 2.71 -1.94 -5.49
N ALA A 159 2.98 -0.99 -4.57
CA ALA A 159 4.33 -0.71 -4.10
C ALA A 159 4.95 -1.87 -3.31
N PHE A 160 4.15 -2.84 -2.88
CA PHE A 160 4.62 -4.01 -2.14
C PHE A 160 5.44 -4.97 -3.01
N SER A 161 5.15 -5.07 -4.32
CA SER A 161 5.81 -6.02 -5.23
C SER A 161 6.52 -5.35 -6.42
N VAL A 162 5.98 -4.27 -6.98
CA VAL A 162 6.49 -3.68 -8.25
C VAL A 162 7.95 -3.20 -8.18
N TYR A 163 8.45 -2.87 -6.99
CA TYR A 163 9.83 -2.41 -6.78
C TYR A 163 10.81 -3.56 -6.53
N ASP A 164 10.44 -4.51 -5.67
CA ASP A 164 11.37 -5.54 -5.17
C ASP A 164 11.32 -6.82 -6.02
N HIS A 165 10.13 -7.26 -6.42
CA HIS A 165 9.86 -8.51 -7.12
C HIS A 165 8.67 -8.43 -8.10
N PRO A 166 8.71 -7.53 -9.10
CA PRO A 166 7.64 -7.42 -10.07
C PRO A 166 7.52 -8.71 -10.91
N GLU A 167 6.30 -9.18 -11.18
CA GLU A 167 6.12 -10.22 -12.18
C GLU A 167 6.54 -9.67 -13.56
N VAL A 168 7.35 -10.43 -14.31
CA VAL A 168 7.71 -10.11 -15.70
C VAL A 168 7.08 -11.16 -16.61
N ARG A 169 6.41 -10.71 -17.68
CA ARG A 169 5.78 -11.60 -18.67
C ARG A 169 6.30 -11.29 -20.07
N ILE A 170 6.59 -12.34 -20.83
CA ILE A 170 7.10 -12.23 -22.21
C ILE A 170 6.22 -13.07 -23.13
N TRP A 171 5.71 -12.45 -24.19
CA TRP A 171 4.97 -13.11 -25.25
C TRP A 171 5.74 -13.05 -26.57
N LYS A 172 5.82 -14.16 -27.28
CA LYS A 172 6.43 -14.26 -28.61
C LYS A 172 5.37 -14.25 -29.69
N ARG A 173 5.61 -13.54 -30.79
CA ARG A 173 4.76 -13.60 -31.98
C ARG A 173 4.84 -15.00 -32.61
N THR A 174 3.71 -15.67 -32.75
CA THR A 174 3.59 -17.00 -33.36
C THR A 174 2.96 -16.98 -34.75
N ARG A 175 2.13 -15.97 -35.03
CA ARG A 175 1.53 -15.75 -36.33
C ARG A 175 1.38 -14.26 -36.62
N ARG A 176 1.47 -13.88 -37.89
CA ARG A 176 1.19 -12.51 -38.31
C ARG A 176 -0.32 -12.29 -38.34
N VAL A 177 -0.79 -11.26 -37.67
CA VAL A 177 -2.21 -10.88 -37.66
C VAL A 177 -2.39 -9.65 -38.54
N PRO A 178 -3.30 -9.66 -39.53
CA PRO A 178 -3.60 -8.47 -40.33
C PRO A 178 -4.07 -7.32 -39.44
N SER A 179 -3.67 -6.09 -39.75
CA SER A 179 -4.01 -4.92 -38.94
C SER A 179 -5.51 -4.74 -38.74
N GLY A 180 -6.36 -5.10 -39.71
CA GLY A 180 -7.81 -5.06 -39.55
C GLY A 180 -8.34 -6.01 -38.46
N VAL A 181 -7.70 -7.18 -38.29
CA VAL A 181 -8.04 -8.12 -37.22
C VAL A 181 -7.52 -7.61 -35.87
N ILE A 182 -6.30 -7.05 -35.83
CA ILE A 182 -5.78 -6.40 -34.62
C ILE A 182 -6.74 -5.28 -34.17
N LEU A 183 -7.17 -4.42 -35.09
CA LEU A 183 -8.15 -3.37 -34.81
C LEU A 183 -9.49 -3.95 -34.33
N SER A 184 -9.98 -5.06 -34.90
CA SER A 184 -11.22 -5.67 -34.37
C SER A 184 -11.08 -6.19 -32.94
N VAL A 185 -9.90 -6.66 -32.53
CA VAL A 185 -9.61 -7.08 -31.14
C VAL A 185 -9.50 -5.86 -30.23
N LEU A 186 -8.76 -4.84 -30.64
CA LEU A 186 -8.53 -3.63 -29.84
C LEU A 186 -9.74 -2.69 -29.77
N ASN A 187 -10.81 -2.95 -30.52
CA ASN A 187 -12.08 -2.22 -30.46
C ASN A 187 -11.97 -0.66 -30.46
N PRO A 188 -11.57 -0.04 -31.59
CA PRO A 188 -11.47 1.42 -31.72
C PRO A 188 -12.78 2.17 -31.38
N ALA A 189 -13.94 1.53 -31.58
CA ALA A 189 -15.23 2.10 -31.25
C ALA A 189 -15.45 2.23 -29.74
N ALA A 190 -14.91 1.31 -28.93
CA ALA A 190 -14.91 1.49 -27.48
C ALA A 190 -13.92 2.60 -27.07
N ALA A 191 -12.75 2.65 -27.71
CA ALA A 191 -11.76 3.70 -27.50
C ALA A 191 -12.31 5.11 -27.77
N SER A 192 -13.13 5.28 -28.82
CA SER A 192 -13.70 6.60 -29.16
C SER A 192 -14.72 7.11 -28.13
N THR A 193 -15.21 6.22 -27.26
CA THR A 193 -16.09 6.55 -26.14
C THR A 193 -15.39 6.48 -24.78
N ALA A 194 -14.07 6.28 -24.76
CA ALA A 194 -13.34 6.20 -23.52
C ALA A 194 -13.40 7.53 -22.77
N LEU A 195 -13.51 7.41 -21.45
CA LEU A 195 -13.61 8.55 -20.56
C LEU A 195 -12.20 9.08 -20.30
N ASP A 196 -11.85 10.20 -20.94
CA ASP A 196 -10.61 10.94 -20.64
C ASP A 196 -10.73 11.67 -19.32
N ILE A 197 -10.71 10.90 -18.24
CA ILE A 197 -10.70 11.41 -16.88
C ILE A 197 -9.24 11.47 -16.46
N VAL A 198 -8.58 12.59 -16.78
CA VAL A 198 -7.35 12.95 -16.09
C VAL A 198 -7.68 13.27 -14.62
N PRO A 199 -6.75 13.12 -13.66
CA PRO A 199 -7.01 13.51 -12.28
C PRO A 199 -7.55 14.94 -12.13
N ALA A 200 -7.21 15.85 -13.06
CA ALA A 200 -7.76 17.20 -13.14
C ALA A 200 -9.26 17.25 -13.53
N ASP A 201 -9.77 16.24 -14.24
CA ASP A 201 -11.16 16.12 -14.73
C ASP A 201 -11.98 15.09 -13.95
N ALA A 202 -11.38 14.37 -12.98
CA ALA A 202 -12.10 13.67 -11.91
C ALA A 202 -13.09 14.62 -11.18
N HIS A 203 -12.86 15.92 -11.37
CA HIS A 203 -13.63 17.10 -11.08
C HIS A 203 -14.72 17.47 -12.13
N ALA A 204 -15.44 16.55 -12.77
CA ALA A 204 -16.67 16.94 -13.51
C ALA A 204 -17.75 17.56 -12.59
N ASN A 205 -17.50 17.59 -11.27
CA ASN A 205 -18.09 18.54 -10.32
C ASN A 205 -17.07 19.42 -9.55
N GLY A 206 -15.77 19.35 -9.81
CA GLY A 206 -14.75 20.16 -9.15
C GLY A 206 -13.97 19.48 -8.02
N LEU A 207 -14.05 18.15 -7.81
CA LEU A 207 -13.81 17.54 -6.46
C LEU A 207 -14.67 18.26 -5.41
N MET A 208 -15.73 18.92 -5.87
CA MET A 208 -16.72 19.50 -4.99
C MET A 208 -17.57 18.35 -4.51
N LEU A 209 -18.16 18.57 -3.35
CA LEU A 209 -19.15 17.68 -2.80
C LEU A 209 -20.33 17.60 -3.78
N THR A 210 -20.84 16.40 -4.07
CA THR A 210 -22.15 16.24 -4.71
C THR A 210 -23.21 17.02 -3.93
N GLU A 211 -24.37 17.31 -4.52
CA GLU A 211 -25.44 18.02 -3.79
C GLU A 211 -25.82 17.31 -2.48
N ALA A 212 -25.83 15.97 -2.50
CA ALA A 212 -26.08 15.15 -1.32
C ALA A 212 -24.95 15.27 -0.28
N GLU A 213 -23.68 15.16 -0.68
CA GLU A 213 -22.54 15.32 0.22
C GLU A 213 -22.42 16.75 0.76
N ARG A 214 -22.72 17.76 -0.07
CA ARG A 214 -22.74 19.18 0.30
C ARG A 214 -23.84 19.44 1.31
N ALA A 215 -25.04 18.89 1.10
CA ALA A 215 -26.13 18.97 2.06
C ALA A 215 -25.75 18.28 3.38
N ALA A 216 -25.17 17.08 3.32
CA ALA A 216 -24.73 16.35 4.52
C ALA A 216 -23.62 17.09 5.29
N LEU A 217 -22.66 17.71 4.60
CA LEU A 217 -21.59 18.48 5.22
C LEU A 217 -22.06 19.87 5.69
N ALA A 218 -23.08 20.45 5.06
CA ALA A 218 -23.71 21.69 5.52
C ALA A 218 -24.44 21.53 6.86
N GLU A 219 -24.87 20.32 7.21
CA GLU A 219 -25.41 19.99 8.54
C GLU A 219 -24.32 19.81 9.61
N GLY A 220 -23.06 19.68 9.21
CA GLY A 220 -21.91 19.54 10.10
C GLY A 220 -21.52 20.85 10.81
N PRO A 221 -20.82 20.79 11.95
CA PRO A 221 -20.33 21.98 12.64
C PRO A 221 -19.25 22.68 11.80
N THR A 222 -19.27 24.02 11.77
CA THR A 222 -18.14 24.81 11.24
C THR A 222 -16.88 24.60 12.08
N TYR A 223 -15.71 25.00 11.58
CA TYR A 223 -14.46 24.89 12.34
C TYR A 223 -14.56 25.51 13.74
N ASP A 224 -15.16 26.70 13.87
CA ASP A 224 -15.32 27.38 15.16
C ASP A 224 -16.38 26.75 16.08
N GLN A 225 -17.34 26.02 15.51
CA GLN A 225 -18.29 25.21 16.28
C GLN A 225 -17.67 23.87 16.69
N ALA A 226 -16.72 23.39 15.90
CA ALA A 226 -16.05 22.13 16.13
C ALA A 226 -14.88 22.26 17.12
N PHE A 227 -14.07 23.30 17.00
CA PHE A 227 -12.86 23.49 17.79
C PHE A 227 -13.00 24.70 18.69
N ASP A 228 -12.84 24.48 19.99
CA ASP A 228 -12.81 25.58 20.96
C ASP A 228 -11.56 26.46 20.72
N ARG A 229 -11.74 27.78 20.78
CA ARG A 229 -10.64 28.77 20.75
C ARG A 229 -10.13 29.12 22.14
N GLY A 230 -10.46 28.29 23.14
CA GLY A 230 -9.98 28.36 24.50
C GLY A 230 -8.46 28.29 24.63
N SER A 231 -7.98 28.27 25.88
CA SER A 231 -6.55 28.34 26.18
C SER A 231 -5.75 27.24 25.45
N PRO A 232 -4.76 27.60 24.60
CA PRO A 232 -3.89 26.62 23.94
C PRO A 232 -3.19 25.69 24.92
N MET A 233 -2.82 26.21 26.10
CA MET A 233 -2.23 25.40 27.16
C MET A 233 -3.23 24.39 27.73
N ALA A 234 -4.49 24.79 27.92
CA ALA A 234 -5.52 23.86 28.37
C ALA A 234 -5.74 22.73 27.35
N HIS A 235 -5.80 23.05 26.05
CA HIS A 235 -5.88 22.03 24.99
C HIS A 235 -4.66 21.11 24.97
N LEU A 236 -3.47 21.66 25.14
CA LEU A 236 -2.23 20.88 25.20
C LEU A 236 -2.26 19.88 26.36
N PHE A 237 -2.60 20.35 27.56
CA PHE A 237 -2.71 19.48 28.73
C PHE A 237 -3.83 18.47 28.61
N ALA A 238 -4.99 18.86 28.05
CA ALA A 238 -6.09 17.95 27.79
C ALA A 238 -5.69 16.85 26.80
N TRP A 239 -4.97 17.21 25.73
CA TRP A 239 -4.49 16.23 24.76
C TRP A 239 -3.45 15.29 25.36
N PHE A 240 -2.47 15.82 26.11
CA PHE A 240 -1.52 15.00 26.85
C PHE A 240 -2.23 14.04 27.82
N LEU A 241 -3.23 14.53 28.55
CA LEU A 241 -4.04 13.71 29.45
C LEU A 241 -4.79 12.59 28.70
N VAL A 242 -5.34 12.87 27.52
CA VAL A 242 -5.99 11.84 26.69
C VAL A 242 -5.00 10.75 26.30
N LEU A 243 -3.79 11.14 25.84
CA LEU A 243 -2.73 10.18 25.50
C LEU A 243 -2.31 9.34 26.71
N GLU A 244 -2.18 9.98 27.88
CA GLU A 244 -1.85 9.29 29.13
C GLU A 244 -2.94 8.31 29.57
N LEU A 245 -4.20 8.72 29.51
CA LEU A 245 -5.32 7.83 29.85
C LEU A 245 -5.35 6.62 28.93
N ILE A 246 -5.22 6.82 27.61
CA ILE A 246 -5.17 5.75 26.61
C ILE A 246 -3.97 4.82 26.89
N GLY A 247 -2.79 5.39 27.12
CA GLY A 247 -1.57 4.64 27.39
C GLY A 247 -1.62 3.82 28.68
N VAL A 248 -2.15 4.39 29.77
CA VAL A 248 -2.34 3.68 31.04
C VAL A 248 -3.41 2.59 30.91
N ALA A 249 -4.51 2.86 30.20
CA ALA A 249 -5.54 1.86 29.96
C ALA A 249 -4.99 0.67 29.16
N ALA A 250 -4.25 0.94 28.08
CA ALA A 250 -3.56 -0.07 27.31
C ALA A 250 -2.52 -0.82 28.15
N PHE A 251 -1.77 -0.14 29.03
CA PHE A 251 -0.82 -0.77 29.93
C PHE A 251 -1.51 -1.79 30.85
N VAL A 252 -2.64 -1.43 31.45
CA VAL A 252 -3.39 -2.36 32.31
C VAL A 252 -3.87 -3.60 31.55
N LEU A 253 -4.25 -3.44 30.28
CA LEU A 253 -4.74 -4.53 29.43
C LEU A 253 -3.61 -5.41 28.88
N CYS A 254 -2.48 -4.80 28.51
CA CYS A 254 -1.38 -5.46 27.81
C CYS A 254 -0.21 -5.87 28.71
N GLU A 255 -0.14 -5.42 29.97
CA GLU A 255 1.00 -5.67 30.88
C GLU A 255 1.44 -7.13 30.91
N ARG A 256 0.52 -8.10 30.82
CA ARG A 256 0.88 -9.53 30.82
C ARG A 256 1.70 -9.98 29.61
N LEU A 257 1.50 -9.33 28.46
CA LEU A 257 2.24 -9.61 27.23
C LEU A 257 3.70 -9.16 27.36
N PHE A 258 3.94 -8.13 28.18
CA PHE A 258 5.20 -7.43 28.29
C PHE A 258 5.79 -7.44 29.71
N ALA A 259 5.26 -8.27 30.62
CA ALA A 259 5.61 -8.27 32.05
C ALA A 259 7.10 -8.57 32.31
N ASP A 260 7.75 -9.28 31.38
CA ASP A 260 9.17 -9.61 31.43
C ASP A 260 10.08 -8.44 31.03
N LEU A 261 9.55 -7.40 30.35
CA LEU A 261 10.30 -6.20 30.04
C LEU A 261 10.58 -5.38 31.30
N PRO A 262 11.70 -4.63 31.39
CA PRO A 262 12.05 -3.85 32.58
C PRO A 262 10.95 -2.87 33.02
N ASP A 263 10.24 -2.27 32.06
CA ASP A 263 9.14 -1.33 32.27
C ASP A 263 7.75 -2.00 32.30
N ALA A 264 7.69 -3.34 32.24
CA ALA A 264 6.46 -4.12 32.07
C ALA A 264 5.63 -3.75 30.82
N GLY A 265 6.26 -3.12 29.82
CA GLY A 265 5.63 -2.67 28.58
C GLY A 265 4.88 -1.34 28.68
N LEU A 266 5.12 -0.51 29.70
CA LEU A 266 4.50 0.82 29.82
C LEU A 266 4.76 1.67 28.57
N GLY A 267 6.00 1.71 28.06
CA GLY A 267 6.35 2.52 26.90
C GLY A 267 5.61 2.07 25.63
N LEU A 268 5.64 0.77 25.35
CA LEU A 268 4.91 0.18 24.21
C LEU A 268 3.39 0.36 24.32
N SER A 269 2.86 0.35 25.54
CA SER A 269 1.42 0.47 25.75
C SER A 269 0.88 1.84 25.34
N LYS A 270 1.68 2.91 25.43
CA LYS A 270 1.27 4.25 24.99
C LYS A 270 1.03 4.28 23.47
N THR A 271 1.93 3.70 22.68
CA THR A 271 1.79 3.63 21.22
C THR A 271 0.72 2.62 20.79
N LEU A 272 0.70 1.43 21.41
CA LEU A 272 -0.31 0.40 21.15
C LEU A 272 -1.71 0.87 21.50
N GLY A 273 -1.89 1.60 22.59
CA GLY A 273 -3.20 2.13 23.00
C GLY A 273 -3.76 3.11 21.98
N LEU A 274 -2.94 4.07 21.52
CA LEU A 274 -3.33 5.01 20.48
C LEU A 274 -3.62 4.29 19.16
N GLY A 275 -2.72 3.40 18.73
CA GLY A 275 -2.86 2.63 17.50
C GLY A 275 -4.08 1.72 17.50
N ALA A 276 -4.35 1.00 18.60
CA ALA A 276 -5.52 0.15 18.73
C ALA A 276 -6.83 0.95 18.73
N SER A 277 -6.84 2.14 19.35
CA SER A 277 -8.03 3.00 19.35
C SER A 277 -8.31 3.55 17.96
N ALA A 278 -7.27 4.01 17.24
CA ALA A 278 -7.38 4.46 15.86
C ALA A 278 -7.79 3.32 14.91
N PHE A 279 -7.18 2.14 15.07
CA PHE A 279 -7.51 0.96 14.28
C PHE A 279 -8.95 0.49 14.51
N ALA A 280 -9.43 0.51 15.76
CA ALA A 280 -10.82 0.21 16.05
C ALA A 280 -11.77 1.18 15.31
N LEU A 281 -11.50 2.48 15.36
CA LEU A 281 -12.29 3.47 14.62
C LEU A 281 -12.23 3.22 13.11
N PHE A 282 -11.05 2.92 12.57
CA PHE A 282 -10.87 2.59 11.15
C PHE A 282 -11.68 1.36 10.75
N VAL A 283 -11.62 0.26 11.51
CA VAL A 283 -12.38 -0.97 11.21
C VAL A 283 -13.88 -0.72 11.29
N LEU A 284 -14.35 -0.01 12.33
CA LEU A 284 -15.77 0.33 12.48
C LEU A 284 -16.27 1.17 11.29
N ASN A 285 -15.47 2.13 10.81
CA ASN A 285 -15.84 2.94 9.67
C ASN A 285 -15.77 2.15 8.35
N THR A 286 -14.62 1.54 8.05
CA THR A 286 -14.33 0.94 6.74
C THR A 286 -15.07 -0.37 6.51
N HIS A 287 -15.27 -1.19 7.55
CA HIS A 287 -15.87 -2.52 7.40
C HIS A 287 -17.30 -2.62 7.92
N LEU A 288 -17.73 -1.73 8.83
CA LEU A 288 -19.09 -1.71 9.37
C LEU A 288 -19.88 -0.46 8.99
N ASP A 289 -19.31 0.42 8.17
CA ASP A 289 -19.94 1.66 7.67
C ASP A 289 -20.43 2.59 8.80
N VAL A 290 -19.73 2.58 9.94
CA VAL A 290 -20.07 3.42 11.10
C VAL A 290 -19.36 4.78 10.97
N ALA A 291 -20.14 5.84 10.80
CA ALA A 291 -19.62 7.20 10.72
C ALA A 291 -18.77 7.59 11.95
N VAL A 292 -17.58 8.14 11.72
CA VAL A 292 -16.66 8.60 12.77
C VAL A 292 -17.15 9.91 13.39
N THR A 293 -17.96 9.79 14.43
CA THR A 293 -18.47 10.93 15.21
C THR A 293 -17.71 11.11 16.53
N ARG A 294 -17.84 12.29 17.16
CA ARG A 294 -17.33 12.50 18.54
C ARG A 294 -17.86 11.46 19.52
N GLY A 295 -19.14 11.11 19.39
CA GLY A 295 -19.77 10.10 20.22
C GLY A 295 -19.11 8.74 20.05
N LEU A 296 -18.78 8.35 18.80
CA LEU A 296 -18.05 7.12 18.53
C LEU A 296 -16.65 7.12 19.15
N VAL A 297 -15.89 8.20 18.95
CA VAL A 297 -14.53 8.35 19.52
C VAL A 297 -14.57 8.23 21.04
N VAL A 298 -15.47 8.97 21.70
CA VAL A 298 -15.67 8.89 23.15
C VAL A 298 -16.14 7.49 23.57
N GLY A 299 -17.00 6.84 22.78
CA GLY A 299 -17.46 5.48 23.02
C GLY A 299 -16.34 4.44 22.98
N VAL A 300 -15.47 4.49 21.96
CA VAL A 300 -14.29 3.62 21.85
C VAL A 300 -13.34 3.86 23.03
N MET A 301 -13.06 5.12 23.36
CA MET A 301 -12.24 5.47 24.53
C MET A 301 -12.88 4.96 25.83
N ALA A 302 -14.18 5.16 26.02
CA ALA A 302 -14.91 4.70 27.20
C ALA A 302 -14.92 3.17 27.32
N ALA A 303 -15.05 2.45 26.21
CA ALA A 303 -14.95 0.99 26.18
C ALA A 303 -13.54 0.53 26.60
N LEU A 304 -12.48 1.17 26.07
CA LEU A 304 -11.10 0.92 26.47
C LEU A 304 -10.89 1.18 27.97
N MET A 305 -11.35 2.33 28.47
CA MET A 305 -11.25 2.69 29.90
C MET A 305 -12.02 1.72 30.78
N THR A 306 -13.21 1.29 30.36
CA THR A 306 -14.06 0.35 31.13
C THR A 306 -13.42 -1.03 31.19
N ALA A 307 -12.87 -1.52 30.08
CA ALA A 307 -12.12 -2.76 30.04
C ALA A 307 -10.90 -2.70 30.96
N ALA A 308 -10.11 -1.62 30.86
CA ALA A 308 -8.94 -1.40 31.70
C ALA A 308 -9.31 -1.29 33.19
N ALA A 309 -10.35 -0.55 33.54
CA ALA A 309 -10.83 -0.43 34.92
C ALA A 309 -11.29 -1.79 35.48
N THR A 310 -11.99 -2.59 34.68
CA THR A 310 -12.46 -3.92 35.09
C THR A 310 -11.29 -4.87 35.35
N VAL A 311 -10.32 -4.93 34.43
CA VAL A 311 -9.10 -5.74 34.58
C VAL A 311 -8.25 -5.21 35.75
N GLY A 312 -8.09 -3.90 35.83
CA GLY A 312 -7.33 -3.21 36.88
C GLY A 312 -7.91 -3.47 38.27
N TRP A 313 -9.24 -3.41 38.43
CA TRP A 313 -9.89 -3.70 39.70
C TRP A 313 -9.67 -5.14 40.18
N ARG A 314 -9.81 -6.10 39.26
CA ARG A 314 -9.57 -7.53 39.53
C ARG A 314 -8.10 -7.79 39.88
N ARG A 315 -7.17 -7.04 39.30
CA ARG A 315 -5.71 -7.22 39.46
C ARG A 315 -5.03 -6.17 40.34
N ARG A 316 -5.79 -5.34 41.06
CA ARG A 316 -5.26 -4.17 41.78
C ARG A 316 -4.09 -4.45 42.71
N ARG A 317 -4.09 -5.60 43.40
CA ARG A 317 -2.98 -6.00 44.29
C ARG A 317 -1.70 -6.29 43.50
N SER A 318 -1.81 -7.02 42.39
CA SER A 318 -0.68 -7.35 41.51
C SER A 318 -0.12 -6.11 40.83
N LEU A 319 -0.98 -5.23 40.31
CA LEU A 319 -0.56 -4.00 39.64
C LEU A 319 0.12 -3.04 40.63
N ARG A 320 -0.43 -2.88 41.84
CA ARG A 320 0.23 -2.07 42.89
C ARG A 320 1.60 -2.62 43.27
N ALA A 321 1.73 -3.94 43.43
CA ALA A 321 3.01 -4.57 43.74
C ALA A 321 4.03 -4.37 42.60
N LEU A 322 3.60 -4.50 41.34
CA LEU A 322 4.43 -4.24 40.17
C LEU A 322 4.89 -2.78 40.14
N CYS A 323 3.97 -1.83 40.28
CA CYS A 323 4.30 -0.42 40.28
C CYS A 323 5.24 -0.06 41.44
N ALA A 324 5.00 -0.59 42.64
CA ALA A 324 5.89 -0.38 43.78
C ALA A 324 7.28 -1.01 43.58
N GLY A 325 7.35 -2.17 42.92
CA GLY A 325 8.62 -2.87 42.66
C GLY A 325 9.45 -2.22 41.54
N ARG A 326 8.80 -1.55 40.58
CA ARG A 326 9.44 -1.01 39.36
C ARG A 326 9.31 0.51 39.20
N TRP A 327 8.90 1.22 40.25
CA TRP A 327 8.53 2.65 40.19
C TRP A 327 9.58 3.55 39.53
N ARG A 328 10.88 3.28 39.74
CA ARG A 328 11.97 4.06 39.13
C ARG A 328 11.99 3.95 37.61
N ILE A 329 11.80 2.75 37.08
CA ILE A 329 11.79 2.51 35.63
C ILE A 329 10.51 3.08 35.03
N LEU A 330 9.37 2.93 35.70
CA LEU A 330 8.10 3.51 35.24
C LEU A 330 8.19 5.04 35.20
N LEU A 331 8.78 5.68 36.21
CA LEU A 331 9.05 7.13 36.20
C LEU A 331 10.01 7.55 35.08
N LEU A 332 11.05 6.75 34.81
CA LEU A 332 11.98 7.04 33.71
C LEU A 332 11.25 7.02 32.37
N VAL A 333 10.42 6.00 32.12
CA VAL A 333 9.60 5.89 30.89
C VAL A 333 8.61 7.05 30.78
N GLU A 334 8.01 7.45 31.90
CA GLU A 334 7.13 8.61 31.94
C GLU A 334 7.90 9.91 31.62
N GLY A 335 9.08 10.09 32.21
CA GLY A 335 9.96 11.22 31.91
C GLY A 335 10.36 11.28 30.43
N ILE A 336 10.67 10.14 29.82
CA ILE A 336 10.93 10.04 28.37
C ILE A 336 9.69 10.41 27.56
N THR A 337 8.50 9.96 27.97
CA THR A 337 7.24 10.29 27.30
C THR A 337 6.97 11.79 27.33
N ILE A 338 7.09 12.41 28.51
CA ILE A 338 6.91 13.86 28.69
C ILE A 338 7.94 14.62 27.86
N ALA A 339 9.22 14.21 27.88
CA ALA A 339 10.27 14.85 27.11
C ALA A 339 10.02 14.74 25.59
N ALA A 340 9.59 13.58 25.10
CA ALA A 340 9.26 13.37 23.69
C ALA A 340 8.03 14.22 23.28
N PHE A 341 6.99 14.24 24.10
CA PHE A 341 5.81 15.07 23.88
C PHE A 341 6.20 16.56 23.84
N ALA A 342 6.96 17.05 24.81
CA ALA A 342 7.45 18.42 24.84
C ALA A 342 8.32 18.76 23.62
N ALA A 343 9.20 17.85 23.19
CA ALA A 343 10.02 18.04 22.00
C ALA A 343 9.17 18.21 20.73
N ILE A 344 8.14 17.37 20.55
CA ILE A 344 7.20 17.50 19.42
C ILE A 344 6.40 18.79 19.51
N VAL A 345 5.97 19.20 20.70
CA VAL A 345 5.26 20.46 20.91
C VAL A 345 6.13 21.65 20.54
N VAL A 346 7.39 21.68 20.98
CA VAL A 346 8.36 22.72 20.62
C VAL A 346 8.61 22.71 19.11
N LEU A 347 8.80 21.55 18.50
CA LEU A 347 8.99 21.41 17.06
C LEU A 347 7.79 21.98 16.29
N ARG A 348 6.56 21.62 16.68
CA ARG A 348 5.32 22.12 16.06
C ARG A 348 5.07 23.59 16.33
N ALA A 349 5.51 24.12 17.48
CA ALA A 349 5.43 25.55 17.77
C ALA A 349 6.43 26.37 16.96
N ALA A 350 7.65 25.83 16.74
CA ALA A 350 8.68 26.47 15.95
C ALA A 350 8.41 26.37 14.44
N ASN A 351 7.80 25.27 13.99
CA ASN A 351 7.38 25.07 12.61
C ASN A 351 5.92 24.54 12.56
N PRO A 352 4.93 25.44 12.55
CA PRO A 352 3.51 25.07 12.44
C PRO A 352 3.17 24.32 11.13
N ASP A 353 3.93 24.55 10.06
CA ASP A 353 3.72 24.03 8.70
C ASP A 353 4.57 22.80 8.37
N LEU A 354 5.03 22.05 9.39
CA LEU A 354 5.81 20.81 9.27
C LEU A 354 5.18 19.67 8.41
N TRP A 355 4.08 19.93 7.70
CA TRP A 355 3.34 19.04 6.81
C TRP A 355 3.64 19.27 5.33
N HIS A 356 4.27 20.39 4.96
CA HIS A 356 4.68 20.62 3.58
C HIS A 356 6.05 19.96 3.34
N PRO A 357 6.14 18.95 2.45
CA PRO A 357 7.41 18.72 1.77
C PRO A 357 7.66 19.97 0.93
N ASP A 358 8.58 20.83 1.36
CA ASP A 358 9.18 21.83 0.48
C ASP A 358 9.80 21.05 -0.68
N TYR A 359 9.14 21.10 -1.85
CA TYR A 359 9.68 20.64 -3.13
C TYR A 359 10.44 21.77 -3.81
#